data_AF-A0A9E1TXV8-F1
#
_entry.id   AF-A0A9E1TXV8-F1
#
_cell.length_a   1.000
_cell.length_b   1.000
_cell.length_c   1.000
_cell.angle_alpha   90.00
_cell.angle_beta   90.00
_cell.angle_gamma   90.00
#
_symmetry.space_group_name_H-M   'P 1'
#
loop_
_entity.id
_entity.type
_entity.pdbx_description
1 polymer ?
#
loop_
_entity_poly.entity_id
_entity_poly.type
_entity_poly.pdbx_seq_one_letter_code
_entity_poly.pdbx_strand_id
1 'polypeptide(L)'
;MSERVESAIGTLMKGVPPLPDDQVTLANWREPRFARWSFSHMRQLLPTSPITASSCPFDLTEARQDLGSMRFAGADGGDLRLDTFLRRSQTDCFAVMHNGKLVYDWFDGFGAPDRPHILFSVSKSLTALVVGVLVEQGVLDVKRTISTYVPEVAGS
;
A
#
# COMPACT_ATOMS: atom_id res chain seq x y z
N MET A 1 -18.73 -13.29 11.11
CA MET A 1 -18.29 -13.29 9.69
C MET A 1 -16.80 -12.94 9.55
N SER A 2 -16.24 -12.00 10.32
CA SER A 2 -14.83 -11.58 10.24
C SER A 2 -13.81 -12.70 10.56
N GLU A 3 -13.98 -13.48 11.63
CA GLU A 3 -13.05 -14.59 11.97
C GLU A 3 -12.95 -15.69 10.90
N ARG A 4 -14.06 -16.03 10.21
CA ARG A 4 -14.06 -17.06 9.16
C ARG A 4 -13.30 -16.61 7.90
N VAL A 5 -13.34 -15.31 7.58
CA VAL A 5 -12.59 -14.75 6.44
C VAL A 5 -11.09 -14.70 6.76
N GLU A 6 -10.74 -14.30 7.98
CA GLU A 6 -9.35 -14.25 8.45
C GLU A 6 -8.72 -15.66 8.52
N SER A 7 -9.47 -16.64 9.00
CA SER A 7 -9.11 -18.07 8.96
C SER A 7 -8.96 -18.61 7.53
N ALA A 8 -9.68 -18.07 6.54
CA ALA A 8 -9.64 -18.52 5.14
C ALA A 8 -8.52 -17.86 4.32
N ILE A 9 -8.00 -16.70 4.75
CA ILE A 9 -6.83 -16.08 4.10
C ILE A 9 -5.54 -16.76 4.60
N GLY A 10 -5.51 -17.22 5.86
CA GLY A 10 -4.36 -17.91 6.44
C GLY A 10 -3.98 -19.24 5.77
N THR A 11 -4.87 -19.82 4.95
CA THR A 11 -4.63 -21.05 4.17
C THR A 11 -4.09 -20.78 2.76
N LEU A 12 -4.20 -19.55 2.26
CA LEU A 12 -3.77 -19.20 0.90
C LEU A 12 -2.29 -19.49 0.71
N MET A 13 -1.97 -20.08 -0.44
CA MET A 13 -0.60 -20.42 -0.86
C MET A 13 0.17 -21.30 0.13
N LYS A 14 -0.53 -22.06 1.00
CA LYS A 14 0.08 -23.07 1.88
C LYS A 14 0.01 -24.47 1.27
N GLY A 15 1.06 -25.26 1.44
CA GLY A 15 1.18 -26.63 0.92
C GLY A 15 1.99 -26.73 -0.37
N VAL A 16 2.23 -27.96 -0.85
CA VAL A 16 3.02 -28.25 -2.06
C VAL A 16 2.33 -29.33 -2.91
N PRO A 17 1.56 -28.95 -3.96
CA PRO A 17 1.10 -27.59 -4.25
C PRO A 17 -0.02 -27.15 -3.26
N PRO A 18 -0.29 -25.83 -3.16
CA PRO A 18 -1.51 -25.35 -2.50
C PRO A 18 -2.77 -25.94 -3.14
N LEU A 19 -3.83 -26.13 -2.35
CA LEU A 19 -5.12 -26.61 -2.86
C LEU A 19 -5.63 -25.67 -3.96
N PRO A 20 -6.34 -26.17 -4.99
CA PRO A 20 -6.80 -25.35 -6.11
C PRO A 20 -7.54 -24.08 -5.68
N ASP A 21 -8.41 -24.18 -4.67
CA ASP A 21 -9.15 -23.03 -4.15
C ASP A 21 -8.25 -22.07 -3.37
N ASP A 22 -7.13 -22.50 -2.81
CA ASP A 22 -6.20 -21.65 -2.03
C ASP A 22 -5.08 -21.05 -2.89
N GLN A 23 -5.12 -21.24 -4.22
CA GLN A 23 -4.15 -20.68 -5.14
C GLN A 23 -4.49 -19.24 -5.52
N VAL A 24 -3.52 -18.37 -5.30
CA VAL A 24 -3.53 -16.99 -5.77
C VAL A 24 -2.84 -16.93 -7.13
N THR A 25 -3.54 -16.39 -8.12
CA THR A 25 -3.12 -16.38 -9.53
C THR A 25 -3.30 -15.00 -10.15
N LEU A 26 -2.77 -14.81 -11.36
CA LEU A 26 -2.98 -13.60 -12.15
C LEU A 26 -4.46 -13.31 -12.45
N ALA A 27 -5.32 -14.34 -12.45
CA ALA A 27 -6.73 -14.18 -12.74
C ALA A 27 -7.53 -13.67 -11.51
N ASN A 28 -7.13 -14.04 -10.29
CA ASN A 28 -7.96 -13.85 -9.10
C ASN A 28 -7.36 -12.94 -8.01
N TRP A 29 -6.10 -12.49 -8.15
CA TRP A 29 -5.37 -11.75 -7.09
C TRP A 29 -6.04 -10.47 -6.58
N ARG A 30 -7.03 -9.93 -7.30
CA ARG A 30 -7.79 -8.74 -6.91
C ARG A 30 -9.15 -9.05 -6.30
N GLU A 31 -9.61 -10.29 -6.35
CA GLU A 31 -10.90 -10.66 -5.80
C GLU A 31 -10.86 -10.63 -4.27
N PRO A 32 -11.98 -10.32 -3.58
CA PRO A 32 -11.99 -10.06 -2.14
C PRO A 32 -11.33 -11.13 -1.26
N ARG A 33 -11.42 -12.41 -1.66
CA ARG A 33 -10.80 -13.52 -0.91
C ARG A 33 -9.27 -13.52 -0.99
N PHE A 34 -8.71 -13.14 -2.13
CA PHE A 34 -7.27 -13.25 -2.41
C PHE A 34 -6.54 -11.92 -2.26
N ALA A 35 -7.25 -10.80 -2.37
CA ALA A 35 -6.70 -9.44 -2.39
C ALA A 35 -5.76 -9.16 -1.22
N ARG A 36 -6.21 -9.45 0.02
CA ARG A 36 -5.44 -9.15 1.23
C ARG A 36 -4.09 -9.85 1.28
N TRP A 37 -4.01 -11.13 0.86
CA TRP A 37 -2.74 -11.83 0.72
C TRP A 37 -1.94 -11.28 -0.46
N SER A 38 -2.57 -11.06 -1.61
CA SER A 38 -1.89 -10.67 -2.85
C SER A 38 -1.20 -9.32 -2.73
N PHE A 39 -1.83 -8.37 -2.03
CA PHE A 39 -1.39 -6.99 -1.93
C PHE A 39 -0.05 -6.83 -1.19
N SER A 40 0.30 -7.76 -0.31
CA SER A 40 1.62 -7.83 0.35
C SER A 40 2.59 -8.83 -0.30
N HIS A 41 2.20 -9.49 -1.40
CA HIS A 41 2.98 -10.55 -2.06
C HIS A 41 3.09 -10.36 -3.58
N MET A 42 2.89 -9.13 -4.08
CA MET A 42 2.85 -8.83 -5.52
C MET A 42 4.04 -9.36 -6.34
N ARG A 43 5.25 -9.40 -5.76
CA ARG A 43 6.45 -9.93 -6.42
C ARG A 43 6.34 -11.42 -6.77
N GLN A 44 5.48 -12.17 -6.08
CA GLN A 44 5.24 -13.58 -6.37
C GLN A 44 4.24 -13.79 -7.51
N LEU A 45 3.52 -12.73 -7.92
CA LEU A 45 2.43 -12.79 -8.89
C LEU A 45 2.78 -12.06 -10.20
N LEU A 46 3.43 -10.91 -10.11
CA LEU A 46 3.77 -10.06 -11.26
C LEU A 46 5.29 -9.87 -11.39
N PRO A 47 5.79 -9.67 -12.62
CA PRO A 47 7.12 -9.14 -12.82
C PRO A 47 7.29 -7.81 -12.07
N THR A 48 8.36 -7.66 -11.30
CA THR A 48 8.66 -6.43 -10.55
C THR A 48 10.11 -6.02 -10.76
N SER A 49 10.36 -4.71 -10.69
CA SER A 49 11.71 -4.15 -10.58
C SER A 49 11.91 -3.61 -9.16
N PRO A 50 12.99 -3.97 -8.45
CA PRO A 50 13.25 -3.46 -7.11
C PRO A 50 13.65 -1.97 -7.15
N ILE A 51 13.07 -1.17 -6.26
CA ILE A 51 13.56 0.18 -5.92
C ILE A 51 14.31 0.02 -4.60
N THR A 52 15.63 0.08 -4.65
CA THR A 52 16.48 -0.14 -3.47
C THR A 52 16.46 1.09 -2.56
N ALA A 53 16.43 0.87 -1.25
CA ALA A 53 16.57 1.94 -0.26
C ALA A 53 17.96 2.61 -0.34
N SER A 54 18.05 3.85 0.14
CA SER A 54 19.34 4.53 0.32
C SER A 54 20.27 3.73 1.24
N SER A 55 21.57 3.71 0.95
CA SER A 55 22.59 3.19 1.87
C SER A 55 22.76 4.06 3.12
N CYS A 56 22.27 5.29 3.09
CA CYS A 56 22.17 6.21 4.21
C CYS A 56 20.69 6.54 4.44
N PRO A 57 19.95 5.71 5.22
CA PRO A 57 18.55 5.98 5.53
C PRO A 57 18.43 7.19 6.47
N PHE A 58 17.28 7.85 6.40
CA PHE A 58 16.94 8.88 7.37
C PHE A 58 16.45 8.23 8.66
N ASP A 59 17.05 8.60 9.79
CA ASP A 59 16.62 8.16 11.11
C ASP A 59 15.32 8.89 11.52
N LEU A 60 14.20 8.17 11.40
CA LEU A 60 12.90 8.71 11.72
C LEU A 60 12.75 8.95 13.23
N THR A 61 12.61 10.21 13.63
CA THR A 61 12.37 10.55 15.04
C THR A 61 10.95 10.15 15.44
N GLU A 62 10.79 9.66 16.68
CA GLU A 62 9.50 9.23 17.22
C GLU A 62 8.99 10.17 18.32
N ALA A 63 7.67 10.25 18.44
CA ALA A 63 6.94 10.94 19.50
C ALA A 63 5.68 10.13 19.85
N ARG A 64 5.90 8.88 20.29
CA ARG A 64 4.87 7.85 20.42
C ARG A 64 3.73 8.26 21.33
N GLN A 65 2.50 7.99 20.90
CA GLN A 65 1.27 8.14 21.68
C GLN A 65 0.39 6.91 21.47
N ASP A 66 -0.37 6.50 22.49
CA ASP A 66 -1.39 5.48 22.32
C ASP A 66 -2.63 6.10 21.65
N LEU A 67 -2.76 5.88 20.33
CA LEU A 67 -3.95 6.23 19.58
C LEU A 67 -4.87 5.04 19.35
N GLY A 68 -4.46 3.81 19.70
CA GLY A 68 -5.24 2.60 19.37
C GLY A 68 -6.59 2.58 20.09
N SER A 69 -6.63 3.12 21.31
CA SER A 69 -7.83 3.28 22.11
C SER A 69 -8.61 4.59 21.85
N MET A 70 -8.10 5.46 20.98
CA MET A 70 -8.75 6.74 20.63
C MET A 70 -10.16 6.50 20.10
N ARG A 71 -11.09 7.31 20.61
CA ARG A 71 -12.50 7.29 20.22
C ARG A 71 -12.81 8.46 19.30
N PHE A 72 -13.65 8.22 18.30
CA PHE A 72 -14.11 9.23 17.35
C PHE A 72 -15.53 8.90 16.86
N ALA A 73 -16.25 9.93 16.44
CA ALA A 73 -17.57 9.77 15.84
C ALA A 73 -17.45 9.20 14.41
N GLY A 74 -18.08 8.06 14.16
CA GLY A 74 -18.25 7.49 12.84
C GLY A 74 -19.18 8.32 11.95
N ALA A 75 -19.24 7.99 10.68
CA ALA A 75 -20.09 8.69 9.71
C ALA A 75 -21.60 8.59 10.03
N ASP A 76 -22.00 7.57 10.80
CA ASP A 76 -23.34 7.36 11.32
C ASP A 76 -23.58 8.02 12.69
N GLY A 77 -22.59 8.77 13.21
CA GLY A 77 -22.62 9.36 14.55
C GLY A 77 -22.33 8.38 15.69
N GLY A 78 -22.03 7.11 15.38
CA GLY A 78 -21.67 6.11 16.39
C GLY A 78 -20.26 6.32 16.93
N ASP A 79 -20.04 6.00 18.20
CA ASP A 79 -18.70 6.08 18.82
C ASP A 79 -17.84 4.86 18.43
N LEU A 80 -16.68 5.10 17.81
CA LEU A 80 -15.77 4.07 17.33
C LEU A 80 -14.38 4.20 17.95
N ARG A 81 -13.77 3.07 18.31
CA ARG A 81 -12.33 3.00 18.63
C ARG A 81 -11.50 2.83 17.37
N LEU A 82 -10.34 3.48 17.29
CA LEU A 82 -9.45 3.43 16.12
C LEU A 82 -9.06 2.00 15.73
N ASP A 83 -8.59 1.19 16.67
CA ASP A 83 -8.19 -0.20 16.41
C ASP A 83 -9.33 -1.08 15.86
N THR A 84 -10.55 -0.90 16.38
CA THR A 84 -11.76 -1.58 15.92
C THR A 84 -12.13 -1.11 14.52
N PHE A 85 -12.01 0.18 14.25
CA PHE A 85 -12.25 0.74 12.92
C PHE A 85 -11.27 0.17 11.90
N LEU A 86 -9.96 0.21 12.17
CA LEU A 86 -8.91 -0.29 11.26
C LEU A 86 -9.13 -1.77 10.90
N ARG A 87 -9.47 -2.62 11.87
CA ARG A 87 -9.82 -4.02 11.59
C ARG A 87 -11.08 -4.16 10.75
N ARG A 88 -12.14 -3.39 11.06
CA ARG A 88 -13.41 -3.42 10.30
C ARG A 88 -13.27 -2.91 8.87
N SER A 89 -12.36 -1.96 8.63
CA SER A 89 -12.07 -1.43 7.29
C SER A 89 -11.10 -2.30 6.49
N GLN A 90 -10.73 -3.48 6.99
CA GLN A 90 -9.71 -4.35 6.40
C GLN A 90 -8.40 -3.60 6.12
N THR A 91 -8.04 -2.67 7.02
CA THR A 91 -6.76 -1.98 6.93
C THR A 91 -5.64 -2.97 7.24
N ASP A 92 -4.59 -2.93 6.43
CA ASP A 92 -3.42 -3.80 6.63
C ASP A 92 -2.33 -3.04 7.41
N CYS A 93 -2.08 -1.76 7.09
CA CYS A 93 -1.18 -0.89 7.83
C CYS A 93 -1.71 0.55 7.93
N PHE A 94 -1.37 1.22 9.03
CA PHE A 94 -1.74 2.61 9.29
C PHE A 94 -0.63 3.31 10.07
N ALA A 95 -0.29 4.54 9.71
CA ALA A 95 0.71 5.33 10.42
C ALA A 95 0.29 6.81 10.50
N VAL A 96 0.61 7.45 11.62
CA VAL A 96 0.37 8.86 11.89
C VAL A 96 1.69 9.54 12.17
N MET A 97 1.99 10.57 11.39
CA MET A 97 3.09 11.48 11.64
C MET A 97 2.58 12.86 12.04
N HIS A 98 3.28 13.50 12.98
CA HIS A 98 2.98 14.87 13.40
C HIS A 98 4.30 15.62 13.62
N ASN A 99 4.43 16.80 13.00
CA ASN A 99 5.64 17.63 13.05
C ASN A 99 6.93 16.87 12.73
N GLY A 100 6.89 16.05 11.67
CA GLY A 100 8.04 15.25 11.21
C GLY A 100 8.39 14.04 12.08
N LYS A 101 7.59 13.73 13.10
CA LYS A 101 7.82 12.60 14.01
C LYS A 101 6.76 11.53 13.86
N LEU A 102 7.15 10.27 13.98
CA LEU A 102 6.22 9.14 14.02
C LEU A 102 5.51 9.09 15.38
N VAL A 103 4.18 9.20 15.37
CA VAL A 103 3.34 9.26 16.58
C VAL A 103 2.71 7.91 16.87
N TYR A 104 2.22 7.24 15.84
CA TYR A 104 1.51 5.97 15.98
C TYR A 104 1.62 5.19 14.69
N ASP A 105 1.82 3.88 14.81
CA ASP A 105 1.66 2.94 13.72
C ASP A 105 0.88 1.73 14.22
N TRP A 106 0.20 1.10 13.28
CA TRP A 106 -0.60 -0.08 13.51
C TRP A 106 -0.48 -0.98 12.30
N PHE A 107 -0.21 -2.25 12.55
CA PHE A 107 -0.01 -3.26 11.52
C PHE A 107 -0.89 -4.46 11.84
N ASP A 108 -1.63 -4.90 10.85
CA ASP A 108 -2.21 -6.24 10.85
C ASP A 108 -1.20 -7.25 10.27
N GLY A 109 -1.47 -8.55 10.39
CA GLY A 109 -0.59 -9.62 9.92
C GLY A 109 -0.22 -9.53 8.42
N PHE A 110 -1.06 -8.89 7.61
CA PHE A 110 -0.81 -8.67 6.17
C PHE A 110 -0.14 -7.34 5.84
N GLY A 111 -0.11 -6.39 6.78
CA GLY A 111 0.59 -5.11 6.61
C GLY A 111 1.95 -5.06 7.31
N ALA A 112 2.52 -6.21 7.67
CA ALA A 112 3.78 -6.29 8.41
C ALA A 112 4.86 -5.34 7.82
N PRO A 113 5.60 -4.61 8.68
CA PRO A 113 6.56 -3.59 8.24
C PRO A 113 7.80 -4.18 7.54
N ASP A 114 7.91 -5.51 7.51
CA ASP A 114 9.04 -6.25 6.93
C ASP A 114 8.93 -6.50 5.42
N ARG A 115 7.81 -6.11 4.79
CA ARG A 115 7.56 -6.37 3.37
C ARG A 115 6.86 -5.20 2.66
N PRO A 116 7.05 -5.04 1.34
CA PRO A 116 6.29 -4.07 0.56
C PRO A 116 4.80 -4.41 0.49
N HIS A 117 3.97 -3.37 0.52
CA HIS A 117 2.53 -3.45 0.22
C HIS A 117 2.23 -2.68 -1.06
N ILE A 118 1.33 -3.19 -1.91
CA ILE A 118 0.90 -2.48 -3.11
C ILE A 118 0.23 -1.15 -2.73
N LEU A 119 0.57 -0.09 -3.45
CA LEU A 119 0.07 1.28 -3.19
C LEU A 119 -0.97 1.76 -4.22
N PHE A 120 -1.27 0.94 -5.24
CA PHE A 120 -2.15 1.30 -6.36
C PHE A 120 -1.85 2.70 -6.92
N SER A 121 -2.85 3.59 -6.97
CA SER A 121 -2.72 4.91 -7.59
C SER A 121 -1.91 5.91 -6.78
N VAL A 122 -1.54 5.62 -5.53
CA VAL A 122 -0.60 6.46 -4.77
C VAL A 122 0.75 6.55 -5.51
N SER A 123 1.12 5.52 -6.28
CA SER A 123 2.33 5.53 -7.13
C SER A 123 2.36 6.70 -8.12
N LYS A 124 1.22 7.23 -8.56
CA LYS A 124 1.17 8.37 -9.49
C LYS A 124 1.75 9.64 -8.86
N SER A 125 1.58 9.82 -7.55
CA SER A 125 2.16 10.96 -6.82
C SER A 125 3.69 10.90 -6.83
N LEU A 126 4.29 9.72 -6.73
CA LEU A 126 5.74 9.56 -6.84
C LEU A 126 6.24 9.94 -8.24
N THR A 127 5.53 9.49 -9.28
CA THR A 127 5.84 9.91 -10.66
C THR A 127 5.72 11.43 -10.83
N ALA A 128 4.66 12.04 -10.29
CA ALA A 128 4.45 13.48 -10.36
C ALA A 128 5.57 14.28 -9.64
N LEU A 129 6.06 13.79 -8.51
CA LEU A 129 7.21 14.39 -7.81
C LEU A 129 8.48 14.37 -8.67
N VAL A 130 8.78 13.24 -9.30
CA VAL A 130 9.93 13.13 -10.22
C VAL A 130 9.77 14.08 -11.42
N VAL A 131 8.57 14.17 -11.99
CA VAL A 131 8.26 15.14 -13.05
C VAL A 131 8.51 16.56 -12.58
N GLY A 132 8.09 16.93 -11.36
CA GLY A 132 8.35 18.25 -10.77
C GLY A 132 9.83 18.58 -10.71
N VAL A 133 10.66 17.64 -10.26
CA VAL A 133 12.13 17.79 -10.23
C VAL A 133 12.70 18.00 -11.64
N LEU A 134 12.25 17.21 -12.62
CA LEU A 134 12.71 17.33 -14.01
C LEU A 134 12.27 18.66 -14.67
N VAL A 135 11.13 19.21 -14.27
CA VAL A 135 10.67 20.54 -14.71
C VAL A 135 11.56 21.63 -14.15
N GLU A 136 11.85 21.59 -12.85
CA GLU A 136 12.75 22.55 -12.22
C GLU A 136 14.16 22.50 -12.84
N GLN A 137 14.63 21.31 -13.21
CA GLN A 137 15.91 21.12 -13.90
C GLN A 137 15.89 21.54 -15.38
N GLY A 138 14.75 21.95 -15.93
CA GLY A 138 14.61 22.31 -17.34
C GLY A 138 14.71 21.13 -18.32
N VAL A 139 14.70 19.90 -17.81
CA VAL A 139 14.72 18.66 -18.62
C VAL A 139 13.34 18.40 -19.24
N LEU A 140 12.28 18.74 -18.50
CA LEU A 140 10.89 18.58 -18.92
C LEU A 140 10.17 19.93 -18.92
N ASP A 141 9.49 20.24 -20.01
CA ASP A 141 8.56 21.37 -20.14
C ASP A 141 7.14 20.84 -20.36
N VAL A 142 6.29 21.02 -19.34
CA VAL A 142 4.89 20.56 -19.32
C VAL A 142 3.97 21.32 -20.28
N LYS A 143 4.45 22.41 -20.90
CA LYS A 143 3.71 23.14 -21.94
C LYS A 143 3.92 22.55 -23.33
N ARG A 144 4.91 21.67 -23.51
CA ARG A 144 5.15 20.99 -24.79
C ARG A 144 4.21 19.80 -24.95
N THR A 145 3.93 19.46 -26.20
CA THR A 145 3.17 18.25 -26.53
C THR A 145 3.95 17.01 -26.07
N ILE A 146 3.24 15.98 -25.61
CA ILE A 146 3.88 14.73 -25.16
C ILE A 146 4.73 14.07 -26.27
N SER A 147 4.33 14.25 -27.54
CA SER A 147 5.07 13.79 -28.72
C SER A 147 6.47 14.40 -28.85
N THR A 148 6.77 15.48 -28.14
CA THR A 148 8.13 16.04 -28.04
C THR A 148 9.09 15.09 -27.31
N TYR A 149 8.58 14.34 -26.32
CA TYR A 149 9.37 13.44 -25.48
C TYR A 149 9.17 11.97 -25.84
N VAL A 150 7.99 11.62 -26.36
CA VAL A 150 7.62 10.25 -26.75
C VAL A 150 7.07 10.30 -28.19
N PRO A 151 7.93 10.25 -29.22
CA PRO A 151 7.50 10.41 -30.62
C PRO A 151 6.45 9.38 -31.07
N GLU A 152 6.44 8.19 -30.48
CA GLU A 152 5.56 7.07 -30.83
C GLU A 152 4.07 7.36 -30.59
N VAL A 153 3.73 8.35 -29.75
CA VAL A 153 2.34 8.72 -29.47
C VAL A 153 1.84 9.89 -30.33
N ALA A 154 2.58 10.29 -31.37
CA ALA A 154 2.15 11.36 -32.26
C ALA A 154 0.82 11.01 -32.95
N GLY A 155 -0.21 11.84 -32.74
CA GLY A 155 -1.53 11.68 -33.35
C GLY A 155 -2.51 10.78 -32.59
N SER A 156 -2.19 10.37 -31.35
CA SER A 156 -3.11 9.65 -30.45
C SER A 156 -4.30 10.51 -30.00
#